data_AF-A0A349ZSV1-F1
#
_entry.id   AF-A0A349ZSV1-F1
#
_cell.length_a   1.000
_cell.length_b   1.000
_cell.length_c   1.000
_cell.angle_alpha   90.00
_cell.angle_beta   90.00
_cell.angle_gamma   90.00
#
_symmetry.space_group_name_H-M   'P 1'
#
loop_
_entity.id
_entity.type
_entity.pdbx_description
1 polymer ?
#
loop_
_entity_poly.entity_id
_entity_poly.type
_entity_poly.pdbx_seq_one_letter_code
_entity_poly.pdbx_strand_id
1 'polypeptide(L)'
;MRMNVREVYESMGYELDDVKSRLTDNEEFIARILKKFSEDGNCSRLEKALASEDYTDAYEAAHAIKGMTSNMGFSRQYDLAFKITEKLKASDYEGLDSLCAELKRENDRVLDAVSRLD
;
A
#
# COMPACT_ATOMS: atom_id res chain seq x y z
N MET A 1 22.94 1.49 1.65
CA MET A 1 22.89 2.69 2.52
C MET A 1 21.59 2.61 3.28
N ARG A 2 21.61 2.78 4.60
CA ARG A 2 20.38 2.85 5.37
C ARG A 2 19.88 4.29 5.47
N MET A 3 18.59 4.44 5.69
CA MET A 3 17.84 5.68 5.60
C MET A 3 17.00 5.87 6.86
N ASN A 4 16.87 7.10 7.32
CA ASN A 4 15.88 7.43 8.34
C ASN A 4 14.46 7.52 7.73
N VAL A 5 13.44 7.65 8.57
CA VAL A 5 12.04 7.67 8.10
C VAL A 5 11.75 8.80 7.11
N ARG A 6 12.33 10.00 7.31
CA ARG A 6 12.14 11.14 6.41
C ARG A 6 12.72 10.86 5.04
N GLU A 7 13.96 10.38 4.98
CA GLU A 7 14.62 10.02 3.72
C GLU A 7 13.83 8.94 2.96
N VAL A 8 13.24 7.98 3.68
CA VAL A 8 12.39 6.94 3.08
C VAL A 8 11.16 7.58 2.41
N TYR A 9 10.44 8.45 3.10
CA TYR A 9 9.30 9.19 2.54
C TYR A 9 9.69 10.03 1.32
N GLU A 10 10.78 10.79 1.41
CA GLU A 10 11.30 11.62 0.31
C GLU A 10 11.64 10.77 -0.93
N SER A 11 12.27 9.59 -0.75
CA SER A 11 12.62 8.69 -1.87
C SER A 11 11.39 8.11 -2.59
N MET A 12 10.28 7.96 -1.88
CA MET A 12 9.00 7.53 -2.44
C MET A 12 8.25 8.70 -3.09
N GLY A 13 8.63 9.94 -2.82
CA GLY A 13 7.93 11.14 -3.25
C GLY A 13 6.69 11.44 -2.42
N TYR A 14 6.71 11.07 -1.13
CA TYR A 14 5.66 11.34 -0.16
C TYR A 14 6.16 12.27 0.94
N GLU A 15 5.26 13.04 1.53
CA GLU A 15 5.58 14.05 2.55
C GLU A 15 5.38 13.47 3.97
N LEU A 16 6.45 13.31 4.72
CA LEU A 16 6.38 12.80 6.11
C LEU A 16 5.55 13.72 7.01
N ASP A 17 5.63 15.04 6.82
CA ASP A 17 4.95 16.01 7.69
C ASP A 17 3.42 15.92 7.55
N ASP A 18 2.92 15.57 6.36
CA ASP A 18 1.49 15.25 6.17
C ASP A 18 1.06 14.03 6.97
N VAL A 19 1.90 12.99 7.02
CA VAL A 19 1.63 11.77 7.80
C VAL A 19 1.69 12.06 9.29
N LYS A 20 2.67 12.84 9.76
CA LYS A 20 2.79 13.25 11.15
C LYS A 20 1.56 14.00 11.64
N SER A 21 1.02 14.90 10.81
CA SER A 21 -0.20 15.67 11.13
C SER A 21 -1.45 14.80 11.34
N ARG A 22 -1.53 13.64 10.68
CA ARG A 22 -2.69 12.74 10.72
C ARG A 22 -2.52 11.59 11.71
N LEU A 23 -1.29 11.10 11.88
CA LEU A 23 -0.98 9.89 12.62
C LEU A 23 -0.39 10.19 13.99
N THR A 24 0.83 10.77 14.02
CA THR A 24 1.57 11.14 15.24
C THR A 24 2.88 11.83 14.88
N ASP A 25 3.38 12.73 15.74
CA ASP A 25 4.73 13.29 15.61
C ASP A 25 5.87 12.30 15.96
N ASN A 26 5.54 11.09 16.45
CA ASN A 26 6.52 10.08 16.82
C ASN A 26 7.05 9.31 15.58
N GLU A 27 8.20 9.75 15.07
CA GLU A 27 8.89 9.16 13.91
C GLU A 27 9.32 7.69 14.12
N GLU A 28 9.70 7.28 15.34
CA GLU A 28 9.99 5.87 15.64
C GLU A 28 8.74 4.99 15.51
N PHE A 29 7.58 5.51 15.94
CA PHE A 29 6.32 4.81 15.78
C PHE A 29 5.92 4.69 14.30
N ILE A 30 6.11 5.75 13.51
CA ILE A 30 5.89 5.72 12.06
C ILE A 30 6.82 4.67 11.41
N ALA A 31 8.10 4.64 11.78
CA ALA A 31 9.05 3.64 11.29
C ALA A 31 8.59 2.20 11.61
N ARG A 32 8.03 1.96 12.81
CA ARG A 32 7.46 0.66 13.18
C ARG A 32 6.23 0.30 12.34
N ILE A 33 5.39 1.26 12.00
CA ILE A 33 4.24 1.05 11.12
C ILE A 33 4.70 0.69 9.70
N LEU A 34 5.70 1.40 9.16
CA LEU A 34 6.28 1.06 7.86
C LEU A 34 6.83 -0.37 7.82
N LYS A 35 7.55 -0.78 8.88
CA LYS A 35 8.04 -2.17 8.99
C LYS A 35 6.88 -3.18 9.01
N LYS A 36 5.81 -2.92 9.77
CA LYS A 36 4.62 -3.78 9.77
C LYS A 36 3.92 -3.83 8.41
N PHE A 37 3.82 -2.70 7.71
CA PHE A 37 3.29 -2.65 6.35
C PHE A 37 4.09 -3.55 5.41
N SER A 38 5.43 -3.55 5.53
CA SER A 38 6.27 -4.42 4.69
C SER A 38 6.04 -5.92 4.90
N GLU A 39 5.41 -6.30 6.01
CA GLU A 39 5.15 -7.69 6.41
C GLU A 39 3.67 -8.10 6.21
N ASP A 40 2.80 -7.19 5.77
CA ASP A 40 1.35 -7.39 5.83
C ASP A 40 0.79 -8.45 4.85
N GLY A 41 1.53 -8.74 3.78
CA GLY A 41 1.19 -9.74 2.77
C GLY A 41 -0.07 -9.47 1.94
N ASN A 42 -0.73 -8.31 2.10
CA ASN A 42 -2.04 -8.07 1.49
C ASN A 42 -1.98 -7.93 -0.03
N CYS A 43 -0.89 -7.37 -0.58
CA CYS A 43 -0.70 -7.37 -2.04
C CYS A 43 -0.58 -8.80 -2.59
N SER A 44 0.13 -9.71 -1.91
CA SER A 44 0.21 -11.11 -2.34
C SER A 44 -1.12 -11.85 -2.19
N ARG A 45 -1.88 -11.56 -1.12
CA ARG A 45 -3.24 -12.08 -0.92
C ARG A 45 -4.15 -11.68 -2.07
N LEU A 46 -4.14 -10.40 -2.46
CA LEU A 46 -4.91 -9.88 -3.60
C LEU A 46 -4.58 -10.63 -4.90
N GLU A 47 -3.30 -10.80 -5.22
CA GLU A 47 -2.88 -11.52 -6.44
C GLU A 47 -3.36 -12.96 -6.47
N LYS A 48 -3.24 -13.68 -5.34
CA LYS A 48 -3.67 -15.07 -5.22
C LYS A 48 -5.18 -15.21 -5.33
N ALA A 49 -5.91 -14.34 -4.66
CA ALA A 49 -7.37 -14.33 -4.66
C ALA A 49 -7.92 -14.10 -6.07
N LEU A 50 -7.34 -13.15 -6.82
CA LEU A 50 -7.72 -12.91 -8.21
C LEU A 50 -7.39 -14.10 -9.11
N ALA A 51 -6.21 -14.72 -8.94
CA ALA A 51 -5.81 -15.89 -9.72
C ALA A 51 -6.71 -17.13 -9.47
N SER A 52 -7.32 -17.23 -8.28
CA SER A 52 -8.29 -18.28 -7.94
C SER A 52 -9.75 -17.86 -8.13
N GLU A 53 -10.01 -16.68 -8.72
CA GLU A 53 -11.34 -16.07 -8.86
C GLU A 53 -12.12 -15.94 -7.52
N ASP A 54 -11.39 -15.86 -6.40
CA ASP A 54 -11.96 -15.58 -5.08
C ASP A 54 -12.14 -14.06 -4.93
N TYR A 55 -13.19 -13.53 -5.57
CA TYR A 55 -13.46 -12.09 -5.56
C TYR A 55 -13.84 -11.55 -4.16
N THR A 56 -14.25 -12.43 -3.24
CA THR A 56 -14.53 -12.03 -1.85
C THR A 56 -13.22 -11.74 -1.13
N ASP A 57 -12.26 -12.66 -1.18
CA ASP A 57 -10.93 -12.49 -0.59
C ASP A 57 -10.17 -11.34 -1.26
N ALA A 58 -10.30 -11.20 -2.59
CA ALA A 58 -9.72 -10.10 -3.34
C ALA A 58 -10.26 -8.75 -2.85
N TYR A 59 -11.57 -8.64 -2.61
CA TYR A 59 -12.18 -7.41 -2.11
C TYR A 59 -11.66 -7.07 -0.71
N GLU A 60 -11.58 -8.05 0.19
CA GLU A 60 -11.05 -7.83 1.54
C GLU A 60 -9.57 -7.41 1.51
N ALA A 61 -8.75 -8.04 0.68
CA ALA A 61 -7.34 -7.70 0.50
C ALA A 61 -7.19 -6.27 -0.03
N ALA A 62 -7.91 -5.91 -1.11
CA ALA A 62 -7.89 -4.56 -1.66
C ALA A 62 -8.37 -3.51 -0.64
N HIS A 63 -9.40 -3.83 0.14
CA HIS A 63 -9.93 -2.96 1.18
C HIS A 63 -8.92 -2.73 2.31
N ALA A 64 -8.19 -3.76 2.71
CA ALA A 64 -7.12 -3.67 3.71
C ALA A 64 -5.97 -2.78 3.21
N ILE A 65 -5.50 -2.99 1.97
CA ILE A 65 -4.45 -2.16 1.34
C ILE A 65 -4.89 -0.69 1.32
N LYS A 66 -6.14 -0.41 0.92
CA LYS A 66 -6.70 0.94 0.92
C LYS A 66 -6.65 1.59 2.31
N GLY A 67 -7.02 0.86 3.36
CA GLY A 67 -7.00 1.37 4.74
C GLY A 67 -5.59 1.72 5.21
N MET A 68 -4.62 0.85 4.95
CA MET A 68 -3.22 1.07 5.35
C MET A 68 -2.57 2.23 4.59
N THR A 69 -2.71 2.25 3.27
CA THR A 69 -2.12 3.28 2.40
C THR A 69 -2.68 4.67 2.69
N SER A 70 -3.95 4.78 3.11
CA SER A 70 -4.53 6.03 3.62
C SER A 70 -3.81 6.55 4.86
N ASN A 71 -3.51 5.67 5.83
CA ASN A 71 -2.86 6.06 7.09
C ASN A 71 -1.39 6.47 6.90
N MET A 72 -0.72 5.91 5.89
CA MET A 72 0.68 6.18 5.57
C MET A 72 0.88 7.27 4.51
N GLY A 73 -0.20 7.89 4.02
CA GLY A 73 -0.10 8.94 3.00
C GLY A 73 0.38 8.46 1.64
N PHE A 74 0.30 7.15 1.35
CA PHE A 74 0.71 6.56 0.09
C PHE A 74 -0.37 6.75 -0.98
N SER A 75 -0.55 8.00 -1.40
CA SER A 75 -1.67 8.44 -2.26
C SER A 75 -1.82 7.62 -3.54
N ARG A 76 -0.70 7.26 -4.20
CA ARG A 76 -0.75 6.45 -5.42
C ARG A 76 -1.24 5.03 -5.17
N GLN A 77 -0.77 4.39 -4.11
CA GLN A 77 -1.27 3.05 -3.74
C GLN A 77 -2.71 3.10 -3.28
N TYR A 78 -3.09 4.15 -2.55
CA TYR A 78 -4.47 4.39 -2.13
C TYR A 78 -5.41 4.48 -3.33
N ASP A 79 -5.08 5.29 -4.34
CA ASP A 79 -5.91 5.47 -5.53
C ASP A 79 -6.10 4.16 -6.32
N LEU A 80 -5.03 3.37 -6.45
CA LEU A 80 -5.07 2.06 -7.11
C LEU A 80 -5.91 1.06 -6.32
N ALA A 81 -5.68 0.94 -5.01
CA ALA A 81 -6.44 0.06 -4.14
C ALA A 81 -7.92 0.46 -4.07
N PHE A 82 -8.23 1.76 -4.08
CA PHE A 82 -9.58 2.29 -4.16
C PHE A 82 -10.28 1.84 -5.45
N LYS A 83 -9.66 2.04 -6.61
CA LYS A 83 -10.22 1.63 -7.92
C LYS A 83 -10.48 0.12 -7.98
N ILE A 84 -9.54 -0.70 -7.49
CA ILE A 84 -9.68 -2.15 -7.42
C ILE A 84 -10.86 -2.53 -6.49
N THR A 85 -10.95 -1.90 -5.31
CA THR A 85 -12.02 -2.14 -4.35
C THR A 85 -13.40 -1.83 -4.94
N GLU A 86 -13.55 -0.69 -5.62
CA GLU A 86 -14.84 -0.30 -6.21
C GLU A 86 -15.23 -1.20 -7.39
N LYS A 87 -14.26 -1.62 -8.22
CA LYS A 87 -14.49 -2.58 -9.29
C LYS A 87 -14.95 -3.95 -8.77
N LEU A 88 -14.27 -4.50 -7.77
CA LEU A 88 -14.65 -5.76 -7.13
C LEU A 88 -16.05 -5.67 -6.50
N LYS A 89 -16.36 -4.55 -5.84
CA LYS A 89 -17.68 -4.29 -5.25
C LYS A 89 -18.79 -4.22 -6.29
N ALA A 90 -18.50 -3.70 -7.48
CA ALA A 90 -19.44 -3.60 -8.60
C ALA A 90 -19.48 -4.86 -9.47
N SER A 91 -18.69 -5.90 -9.14
CA SER A 91 -18.47 -7.07 -10.00
C SER A 91 -18.02 -6.69 -11.43
N ASP A 92 -17.26 -5.60 -11.55
CA ASP A 92 -16.68 -5.11 -12.79
C ASP A 92 -15.21 -5.50 -12.87
N TYR A 93 -14.93 -6.56 -13.63
CA TYR A 93 -13.59 -7.13 -13.77
C TYR A 93 -12.81 -6.55 -14.96
N GLU A 94 -13.39 -5.64 -15.72
CA GLU A 94 -12.72 -5.05 -16.89
C GLU A 94 -11.51 -4.22 -16.45
N GLY A 95 -10.33 -4.50 -17.00
CA GLY A 95 -9.09 -3.78 -16.69
C GLY A 95 -8.53 -4.01 -15.28
N LEU A 96 -9.12 -4.93 -14.51
CA LEU A 96 -8.70 -5.24 -13.14
C LEU A 96 -7.25 -5.72 -13.07
N ASP A 97 -6.82 -6.54 -14.04
CA ASP A 97 -5.45 -7.05 -14.15
C ASP A 97 -4.42 -5.92 -14.30
N SER A 98 -4.74 -4.89 -15.10
CA SER A 98 -3.85 -3.74 -15.30
C SER A 98 -3.70 -2.95 -14.00
N LEU A 99 -4.81 -2.70 -13.30
CA LEU A 99 -4.80 -2.01 -12.01
C LEU A 99 -4.00 -2.79 -10.97
N CYS A 100 -4.16 -4.12 -10.93
CA CYS A 100 -3.43 -4.96 -9.99
C CYS A 100 -1.93 -4.99 -10.30
N ALA A 101 -1.55 -5.06 -11.57
CA ALA A 101 -0.16 -4.97 -11.98
C ALA A 101 0.47 -3.61 -11.65
N GLU A 102 -0.29 -2.52 -11.78
CA GLU A 102 0.14 -1.18 -11.34
C GLU A 102 0.30 -1.09 -9.82
N LEU A 103 -0.66 -1.61 -9.06
CA LEU A 103 -0.62 -1.63 -7.60
C LEU A 103 0.59 -2.43 -7.12
N LYS A 104 0.87 -3.59 -7.72
CA LYS A 104 2.04 -4.41 -7.39
C LYS A 104 3.34 -3.64 -7.63
N ARG A 105 3.50 -3.00 -8.79
CA ARG A 105 4.71 -2.21 -9.08
C ARG A 105 4.92 -1.07 -8.09
N GLU A 106 3.85 -0.37 -7.71
CA GLU A 106 3.95 0.68 -6.71
C GLU A 106 4.26 0.11 -5.33
N ASN A 107 3.67 -1.03 -4.96
CA ASN A 107 3.99 -1.73 -3.72
C ASN A 107 5.46 -2.15 -3.67
N ASP A 108 5.98 -2.77 -4.72
CA ASP A 108 7.39 -3.18 -4.79
C ASP A 108 8.34 -1.98 -4.64
N ARG A 109 8.00 -0.83 -5.24
CA ARG A 109 8.75 0.42 -5.07
C ARG A 109 8.76 0.89 -3.61
N VAL A 110 7.60 0.88 -2.96
CA VAL A 110 7.49 1.28 -1.54
C VAL A 110 8.23 0.29 -0.64
N LEU A 111 8.11 -1.01 -0.88
CA LEU A 111 8.83 -2.04 -0.12
C LEU A 111 10.35 -1.92 -0.28
N ASP A 112 10.85 -1.62 -1.47
CA ASP A 112 12.28 -1.36 -1.69
C ASP A 112 12.77 -0.16 -0.86
N ALA A 113 12.01 0.94 -0.82
CA ALA A 113 12.34 2.10 0.01
C ALA A 113 12.31 1.76 1.52
N VAL A 114 11.27 1.06 1.98
CA VAL A 114 11.13 0.65 3.38
C VAL A 114 12.23 -0.35 3.79
N SER A 115 12.72 -1.19 2.88
CA SER A 115 13.81 -2.13 3.17
C SER A 115 15.13 -1.45 3.53
N ARG A 116 15.28 -0.17 3.18
CA ARG A 116 16.45 0.66 3.47
C ARG A 116 16.31 1.42 4.78
N LEU A 117 15.15 1.36 5.45
CA LEU A 117 14.89 2.00 6.73
C LEU A 117 15.77 1.41 7.84
N ASP A 118 16.40 2.28 8.62
CA ASP A 118 17.23 1.93 9.79
C ASP A 118 16.48 1.16 10.90
#